data_AF-A0A939KZZ0-F1
#
_entry.id   AF-A0A939KZZ0-F1
#
_cell.length_a   1.000
_cell.length_b   1.000
_cell.length_c   1.000
_cell.angle_alpha   90.00
_cell.angle_beta   90.00
_cell.angle_gamma   90.00
#
_symmetry.space_group_name_H-M   'P 1'
#
loop_
_entity.id
_entity.type
_entity.pdbx_description
1 polymer ?
#
loop_
_entity_poly.entity_id
_entity_poly.type
_entity_poly.pdbx_seq_one_letter_code
_entity_poly.pdbx_strand_id
1 'polypeptide(L)'
;MSAADLHTLTGAYAAHALEPAESAEFERHLADCPACTQEVAEFAATLARLGAAEAAVPPEALKARVMAALPTVRQEAPRTAPAPGGARAGARAGGRTRFALAACLAIAATTGGLAVQQHQQADDARARAATVQSQADRLTGLLTAPDVRTATGTAAGAGGVGAVVWSHDRGQAAFLASGMPTPPAGTTYQLWFDDSGTMRSAGLLPSGEGALVLSGPLDGATGVGVTVEPTGGSTHPSTAPVMLLSFT
;
A
#
# COMPACT_ATOMS: atom_id res chain seq x y z
N MET A 1 29.53 3.57 12.93
CA MET A 1 28.11 3.44 13.34
C MET A 1 27.78 2.00 13.75
N SER A 2 26.62 1.74 14.36
CA SER A 2 26.06 0.39 14.41
C SER A 2 25.44 -0.01 13.06
N ALA A 3 25.23 -1.31 12.82
CA ALA A 3 24.59 -1.80 11.60
C ALA A 3 23.15 -1.26 11.43
N ALA A 4 22.41 -1.07 12.52
CA ALA A 4 21.07 -0.50 12.50
C ALA A 4 21.08 0.98 12.09
N ASP A 5 22.09 1.75 12.52
CA ASP A 5 22.21 3.16 12.17
C ASP A 5 22.46 3.34 10.67
N LEU A 6 23.23 2.44 10.03
CA LEU A 6 23.52 2.49 8.60
C LEU A 6 22.25 2.35 7.74
N HIS A 7 21.30 1.50 8.12
CA HIS A 7 20.03 1.34 7.38
C HIS A 7 19.22 2.65 7.33
N THR A 8 19.39 3.55 8.31
CA THR A 8 18.65 4.82 8.35
C THR A 8 19.22 5.89 7.41
N LEU A 9 20.40 5.66 6.82
CA LEU A 9 21.11 6.65 6.00
C LEU A 9 20.74 6.59 4.51
N THR A 10 19.89 5.67 4.08
CA THR A 10 19.58 5.41 2.65
C THR A 10 19.04 6.64 1.93
N GLY A 11 18.11 7.38 2.56
CA GLY A 11 17.57 8.62 2.01
C GLY A 11 18.60 9.76 1.94
N ALA A 12 19.40 9.95 2.99
CA ALA A 12 20.44 10.98 3.02
C ALA A 12 21.58 10.68 2.03
N TYR A 13 21.94 9.40 1.88
CA TYR A 13 22.89 8.97 0.86
C TYR A 13 22.37 9.23 -0.56
N ALA A 14 21.12 8.85 -0.84
CA ALA A 14 20.50 9.08 -2.15
C ALA A 14 20.39 10.57 -2.50
N ALA A 15 20.24 11.45 -1.51
CA ALA A 15 20.24 12.89 -1.67
C ALA A 15 21.65 13.53 -1.69
N HIS A 16 22.72 12.72 -1.64
CA HIS A 16 24.11 13.19 -1.51
C HIS A 16 24.34 14.13 -0.31
N ALA A 17 23.67 13.86 0.81
CA ALA A 17 23.67 14.69 2.02
C ALA A 17 24.53 14.14 3.17
N LEU A 18 25.22 13.01 2.97
CA LEU A 18 26.14 12.43 3.97
C LEU A 18 27.51 13.11 3.95
N GLU A 19 28.18 13.15 5.11
CA GLU A 19 29.58 13.54 5.16
C GLU A 19 30.47 12.51 4.43
N PRO A 20 31.66 12.90 3.90
CA PRO A 20 32.50 11.98 3.12
C PRO A 20 32.88 10.68 3.85
N ALA A 21 33.11 10.77 5.17
CA ALA A 21 33.43 9.59 5.99
C ALA A 21 32.24 8.65 6.13
N GLU A 22 31.03 9.19 6.34
CA GLU A 22 29.79 8.43 6.43
C GLU A 22 29.41 7.81 5.09
N SER A 23 29.59 8.54 3.98
CA SER A 23 29.37 8.02 2.62
C SER A 23 30.27 6.81 2.35
N ALA A 24 31.56 6.89 2.69
CA ALA A 24 32.49 5.78 2.50
C ALA A 24 32.18 4.56 3.41
N GLU A 25 31.64 4.79 4.62
CA GLU A 25 31.14 3.72 5.48
C GLU A 25 29.88 3.08 4.90
N PHE A 26 28.94 3.88 4.42
CA PHE A 26 27.69 3.41 3.83
C PHE A 26 27.89 2.70 2.49
N GLU A 27 28.81 3.15 1.63
CA GLU A 27 29.17 2.47 0.38
C GLU A 27 29.73 1.06 0.61
N ARG A 28 30.50 0.87 1.68
CA ARG A 28 30.97 -0.48 2.07
C ARG A 28 29.79 -1.36 2.50
N HIS A 29 28.80 -0.81 3.20
CA HIS A 29 27.60 -1.54 3.56
C HIS A 29 26.73 -1.90 2.34
N LEU A 30 26.62 -1.00 1.35
CA LEU A 30 25.86 -1.26 0.12
C LEU A 30 26.38 -2.47 -0.66
N ALA A 31 27.69 -2.73 -0.61
CA ALA A 31 28.28 -3.90 -1.28
C ALA A 31 27.68 -5.24 -0.82
N ASP A 32 27.22 -5.30 0.44
CA ASP A 32 26.75 -6.53 1.08
C ASP A 32 25.26 -6.50 1.47
N CYS A 33 24.54 -5.39 1.24
CA CYS A 33 23.14 -5.23 1.62
C CYS A 33 22.21 -4.95 0.41
N PRO A 34 21.54 -5.98 -0.14
CA PRO A 34 20.60 -5.81 -1.25
C PRO A 34 19.40 -4.91 -0.91
N ALA A 35 18.91 -4.95 0.33
CA ALA A 35 17.77 -4.13 0.77
C ALA A 35 18.09 -2.63 0.71
N CYS A 36 19.23 -2.21 1.26
CA CYS A 36 19.68 -0.81 1.18
C CYS A 36 20.00 -0.39 -0.25
N THR A 37 20.54 -1.29 -1.07
CA THR A 37 20.78 -1.02 -2.50
C THR A 37 19.47 -0.72 -3.23
N GLN A 38 18.42 -1.52 -2.97
CA GLN A 38 17.10 -1.30 -3.54
C GLN A 38 16.49 0.02 -3.04
N GLU A 39 16.51 0.27 -1.73
CA GLU A 39 15.91 1.47 -1.14
C GLU A 39 16.59 2.77 -1.63
N VAL A 40 17.92 2.77 -1.75
CA VAL A 40 18.67 3.90 -2.35
C VAL A 40 18.24 4.14 -3.80
N ALA A 41 18.03 3.08 -4.59
CA ALA A 41 17.58 3.22 -5.97
C ALA A 41 16.15 3.81 -6.06
N GLU A 42 15.26 3.43 -5.15
CA GLU A 42 13.90 3.96 -5.06
C GLU A 42 13.88 5.44 -4.63
N PHE A 43 14.70 5.82 -3.65
CA PHE A 43 14.89 7.22 -3.27
C PHE A 43 15.50 8.05 -4.41
N ALA A 44 16.54 7.54 -5.07
CA ALA A 44 17.17 8.21 -6.21
C ALA A 44 16.17 8.44 -7.37
N ALA A 45 15.30 7.46 -7.65
CA ALA A 45 14.25 7.61 -8.66
C ALA A 45 13.22 8.69 -8.28
N THR A 46 12.87 8.80 -7.00
CA THR A 46 11.97 9.84 -6.49
C THR A 46 12.61 11.22 -6.57
N LEU A 47 13.86 11.35 -6.13
CA LEU A 47 14.63 12.59 -6.22
C LEU A 47 14.83 13.05 -7.67
N ALA A 48 15.02 12.12 -8.62
CA ALA A 48 15.09 12.45 -10.04
C ALA A 48 13.80 13.07 -10.57
N ARG A 49 12.62 12.60 -10.11
CA ARG A 49 11.33 13.19 -10.48
C ARG A 49 11.17 14.61 -9.92
N LEU A 50 11.59 14.83 -8.68
CA LEU A 50 11.58 16.15 -8.06
C LEU A 50 12.54 17.11 -8.79
N GLY A 51 13.76 16.65 -9.09
CA GLY A 51 14.74 17.44 -9.85
C GLY A 51 14.28 17.78 -11.27
N ALA A 52 13.55 16.88 -11.93
CA ALA A 52 12.97 17.14 -13.24
C ALA A 52 11.84 18.19 -13.18
N ALA A 53 11.03 18.19 -12.12
CA ALA A 53 9.98 19.19 -11.91
C ALA A 53 10.54 20.60 -11.67
N GLU A 54 11.70 20.70 -11.01
CA GLU A 54 12.38 21.95 -10.68
C GLU A 54 13.49 22.33 -11.69
N ALA A 55 13.54 21.68 -12.85
CA ALA A 55 14.62 21.87 -13.81
C ALA A 55 14.57 23.28 -14.44
N ALA A 56 15.68 24.02 -14.35
CA ALA A 56 15.86 25.32 -15.00
C ALA A 56 16.67 25.19 -16.31
N VAL A 57 16.41 26.11 -17.25
CA VAL A 57 17.18 26.17 -18.50
C VAL A 57 18.60 26.65 -18.21
N PRO A 58 19.65 25.85 -18.52
CA PRO A 58 21.02 26.26 -18.31
C PRO A 58 21.45 27.31 -19.36
N PRO A 59 22.47 28.14 -19.08
CA PRO A 59 23.03 29.04 -20.07
C PRO A 59 23.51 28.29 -21.32
N GLU A 60 23.23 28.82 -22.52
CA GLU A 60 23.52 28.14 -23.80
C GLU A 60 25.01 27.76 -23.94
N ALA A 61 25.91 28.59 -23.41
CA ALA A 61 27.35 28.36 -23.43
C ALA A 61 27.82 27.22 -22.51
N LEU A 62 27.00 26.75 -21.57
CA LEU A 62 27.40 25.75 -20.57
C LEU A 62 27.81 24.44 -21.22
N LYS A 63 27.05 23.97 -22.22
CA LYS A 63 27.36 22.75 -22.97
C LYS A 63 28.72 22.84 -23.66
N ALA A 64 28.97 23.94 -24.36
CA ALA A 64 30.24 24.15 -25.06
C ALA A 64 31.43 24.19 -24.08
N ARG A 65 31.28 24.86 -22.93
CA ARG A 65 32.29 24.90 -21.87
C ARG A 65 32.61 23.53 -21.28
N VAL A 66 31.57 22.74 -20.96
CA VAL A 66 31.75 21.38 -20.42
C VAL A 66 32.48 20.49 -21.43
N MET A 67 32.03 20.49 -22.69
CA MET A 67 32.64 19.67 -23.74
C MET A 67 34.11 20.04 -24.01
N ALA A 68 34.45 21.33 -23.96
CA ALA A 68 35.83 21.80 -24.10
C ALA A 68 36.71 21.43 -22.91
N ALA A 69 36.15 21.25 -21.71
CA ALA A 69 36.88 20.88 -20.51
C ALA A 69 37.23 19.38 -20.45
N LEU A 70 36.45 18.50 -21.09
CA LEU A 70 36.62 17.04 -21.02
C LEU A 70 38.07 16.55 -21.27
N PRO A 71 38.82 17.04 -22.28
CA PRO A 71 40.18 16.56 -22.54
C PRO A 71 41.19 16.90 -21.43
N THR A 72 40.87 17.90 -20.60
CA THR A 72 41.75 18.39 -19.53
C THR A 72 41.52 17.70 -18.19
N VAL A 73 40.37 17.03 -18.04
CA VAL A 73 40.02 16.31 -16.81
C VAL A 73 40.49 14.87 -16.92
N ARG A 74 41.30 14.42 -15.97
CA ARG A 74 41.70 13.02 -15.87
C ARG A 74 40.47 12.16 -15.66
N GLN A 75 40.20 11.28 -16.62
CA GLN A 75 39.10 10.32 -16.53
C GLN A 75 39.49 9.21 -15.54
N GLU A 76 38.56 8.79 -14.68
CA GLU A 76 38.76 7.58 -13.89
C GLU A 76 38.86 6.37 -14.81
N ALA A 77 39.76 5.43 -14.48
CA ALA A 77 39.82 4.17 -15.20
C ALA A 77 38.51 3.39 -14.98
N PRO A 78 38.00 2.65 -15.98
CA PRO A 78 36.85 1.79 -15.79
C PRO A 78 37.06 0.89 -14.57
N ARG A 79 36.09 0.88 -13.65
CA ARG A 79 36.10 -0.05 -12.51
C ARG A 79 35.84 -1.45 -13.06
N THR A 80 36.90 -2.13 -13.47
CA THR A 80 36.84 -3.55 -13.81
C THR A 80 36.64 -4.32 -12.51
N ALA A 81 35.52 -5.02 -12.38
CA ALA A 81 35.39 -6.05 -11.35
C ALA A 81 36.62 -6.95 -11.41
N PRO A 82 37.21 -7.38 -10.29
CA PRO A 82 38.35 -8.27 -10.32
C PRO A 82 37.96 -9.50 -11.14
N ALA A 83 38.68 -9.71 -12.25
CA ALA A 83 38.57 -10.96 -12.98
C ALA A 83 38.85 -12.08 -11.97
N PRO A 84 37.99 -13.12 -11.87
CA PRO A 84 38.23 -14.21 -10.94
C PRO A 84 39.63 -14.75 -11.21
N GLY A 85 40.51 -14.62 -10.22
CA GLY A 85 41.91 -14.99 -10.33
C GLY A 85 42.03 -16.40 -10.86
N GLY A 86 42.70 -16.55 -12.01
CA GLY A 86 42.86 -17.82 -12.70
C GLY A 86 43.56 -18.84 -11.82
N ALA A 87 42.78 -19.71 -11.16
CA ALA A 87 43.27 -21.00 -10.74
C ALA A 87 43.65 -21.77 -12.00
N ARG A 88 44.94 -22.09 -12.16
CA ARG A 88 45.43 -22.97 -13.22
C ARG A 88 44.80 -24.35 -13.06
N ALA A 89 43.67 -24.57 -13.73
CA ALA A 89 43.08 -25.90 -13.88
C ALA A 89 43.63 -26.53 -15.16
N GLY A 90 44.59 -27.45 -14.98
CA GLY A 90 45.07 -28.32 -16.04
C GLY A 90 43.92 -29.10 -16.67
N ALA A 91 44.04 -29.30 -17.99
CA ALA A 91 43.09 -29.97 -18.86
C ALA A 91 42.60 -31.33 -18.33
N ARG A 92 41.28 -31.56 -18.37
CA ARG A 92 40.65 -32.79 -18.87
C ARG A 92 39.28 -32.46 -19.47
N ALA A 93 39.22 -32.45 -20.81
CA ALA A 93 37.99 -32.43 -21.58
C ALA A 93 37.37 -33.83 -21.61
N GLY A 94 36.04 -33.89 -21.49
CA GLY A 94 35.25 -35.11 -21.73
C GLY A 94 34.22 -35.38 -20.62
N GLY A 95 32.97 -34.91 -20.83
CA GLY A 95 31.82 -35.47 -20.11
C GLY A 95 30.91 -34.55 -19.28
N ARG A 96 30.88 -33.21 -19.49
CA ARG A 96 30.03 -32.31 -18.68
C ARG A 96 29.09 -31.37 -19.46
N THR A 97 28.85 -31.61 -20.74
CA THR A 97 27.87 -30.84 -21.54
C THR A 97 26.41 -31.02 -21.10
N ARG A 98 26.11 -32.03 -20.26
CA ARG A 98 24.76 -32.24 -19.70
C ARG A 98 24.45 -31.42 -18.44
N PHE A 99 25.46 -30.92 -17.73
CA PHE A 99 25.27 -30.13 -16.50
C PHE A 99 25.30 -28.62 -16.72
N ALA A 100 25.90 -28.15 -17.83
CA ALA A 100 25.90 -26.72 -18.18
C ALA A 100 24.49 -26.21 -18.55
N LEU A 101 23.67 -27.05 -19.21
CA LEU A 101 22.28 -26.73 -19.55
C LEU A 101 21.40 -26.65 -18.29
N ALA A 102 21.62 -27.56 -17.34
CA ALA A 102 20.91 -27.59 -16.06
C ALA A 102 21.21 -26.36 -15.19
N ALA A 103 22.47 -25.89 -15.18
CA ALA A 103 22.86 -24.68 -14.46
C ALA A 103 22.24 -23.40 -15.08
N CYS A 104 22.14 -23.32 -16.41
CA CYS A 104 21.47 -22.20 -17.08
C CYS A 104 19.95 -22.18 -16.83
N LEU A 105 19.30 -23.36 -16.82
CA LEU A 105 17.89 -23.49 -16.46
C LEU A 105 17.63 -23.14 -14.99
N ALA A 106 18.53 -23.50 -14.07
CA ALA A 106 18.41 -23.16 -12.66
C ALA A 106 18.53 -21.65 -12.42
N ILE A 107 19.47 -20.98 -13.09
CA ILE A 107 19.62 -19.51 -13.01
C ILE A 107 18.42 -18.79 -13.65
N ALA A 108 17.95 -19.24 -14.81
CA ALA A 108 16.76 -18.68 -15.45
C ALA A 108 15.50 -18.88 -14.59
N ALA A 109 15.36 -20.02 -13.91
CA ALA A 109 14.26 -20.30 -13.00
C ALA A 109 14.30 -19.44 -11.72
N THR A 110 15.49 -19.19 -11.15
CA THR A 110 15.61 -18.34 -9.95
C THR A 110 15.44 -16.86 -10.27
N THR A 111 16.03 -16.35 -11.36
CA THR A 111 15.83 -14.95 -11.78
C THR A 111 14.40 -14.70 -12.28
N GLY A 112 13.82 -15.66 -13.02
CA GLY A 112 12.41 -15.62 -13.41
C GLY A 112 11.46 -15.66 -12.20
N GLY A 113 11.76 -16.50 -11.19
CA GLY A 113 10.99 -16.58 -9.96
C GLY A 113 10.98 -15.28 -9.16
N LEU A 114 12.13 -14.61 -9.00
CA LEU A 114 12.22 -13.33 -8.29
C LEU A 114 11.51 -12.19 -9.04
N ALA A 115 11.62 -12.14 -10.37
CA ALA A 115 10.92 -11.15 -11.20
C ALA A 115 9.39 -11.35 -11.14
N VAL A 116 8.92 -12.60 -11.17
CA VAL A 116 7.49 -12.93 -11.01
C VAL A 116 7.01 -12.57 -9.61
N GLN A 117 7.79 -12.84 -8.58
CA GLN A 117 7.42 -12.51 -7.20
C GLN A 117 7.36 -10.99 -6.97
N GLN A 118 8.30 -10.21 -7.51
CA GLN A 118 8.23 -8.74 -7.44
C GLN A 118 7.05 -8.18 -8.22
N HIS A 119 6.72 -8.77 -9.37
CA HIS A 119 5.55 -8.37 -10.15
C HIS A 119 4.25 -8.66 -9.38
N GLN A 120 4.15 -9.84 -8.77
CA GLN A 120 3.03 -10.22 -7.91
C GLN A 120 2.90 -9.30 -6.71
N GLN A 121 4.00 -8.97 -6.03
CA GLN A 121 3.97 -8.03 -4.91
C GLN A 121 3.56 -6.61 -5.32
N ALA A 122 4.03 -6.14 -6.48
CA ALA A 122 3.64 -4.84 -7.02
C ALA A 122 2.16 -4.81 -7.44
N ASP A 123 1.65 -5.89 -8.03
CA ASP A 123 0.25 -6.01 -8.41
C ASP A 123 -0.66 -6.14 -7.20
N ASP A 124 -0.25 -6.90 -6.18
CA ASP A 124 -0.94 -6.97 -4.90
C ASP A 124 -0.99 -5.60 -4.22
N ALA A 125 0.12 -4.87 -4.21
CA ALA A 125 0.18 -3.52 -3.66
C ALA A 125 -0.73 -2.55 -4.44
N ARG A 126 -0.72 -2.61 -5.78
CA ARG A 126 -1.62 -1.80 -6.63
C ARG A 126 -3.08 -2.17 -6.42
N ALA A 127 -3.42 -3.45 -6.31
CA ALA A 127 -4.78 -3.93 -6.08
C ALA A 127 -5.30 -3.47 -4.71
N ARG A 128 -4.47 -3.53 -3.67
CA ARG A 128 -4.80 -2.98 -2.35
C ARG A 128 -5.00 -1.47 -2.41
N ALA A 129 -4.07 -0.74 -3.04
CA ALA A 129 -4.18 0.72 -3.19
C ALA A 129 -5.44 1.12 -3.97
N ALA A 130 -5.76 0.44 -5.08
CA ALA A 130 -6.97 0.67 -5.85
C ALA A 130 -8.24 0.39 -5.05
N THR A 131 -8.22 -0.64 -4.19
CA THR A 131 -9.36 -0.97 -3.30
C THR A 131 -9.58 0.12 -2.26
N VAL A 132 -8.50 0.60 -1.61
CA VAL A 132 -8.59 1.70 -0.63
C VAL A 132 -9.04 3.00 -1.31
N GLN A 133 -8.49 3.32 -2.48
CA GLN A 133 -8.88 4.52 -3.24
C GLN A 133 -10.37 4.45 -3.63
N SER A 134 -10.85 3.32 -4.12
CA SER A 134 -12.26 3.12 -4.46
C SER A 134 -13.19 3.27 -3.26
N GLN A 135 -12.75 2.86 -2.06
CA GLN A 135 -13.52 3.08 -0.83
C GLN A 135 -13.58 4.56 -0.46
N ALA A 136 -12.45 5.27 -0.55
CA ALA A 136 -12.38 6.71 -0.29
C ALA A 136 -13.26 7.50 -1.27
N ASP A 137 -13.15 7.23 -2.57
CA ASP A 137 -13.94 7.89 -3.62
C ASP A 137 -15.44 7.67 -3.44
N ARG A 138 -15.86 6.47 -2.99
CA ARG A 138 -17.26 6.18 -2.68
C ARG A 138 -17.75 7.00 -1.49
N LEU A 139 -16.98 7.08 -0.41
CA LEU A 139 -17.35 7.87 0.75
C LEU A 139 -17.40 9.36 0.42
N THR A 140 -16.41 9.90 -0.27
CA THR A 140 -16.41 11.30 -0.73
C THR A 140 -17.58 11.57 -1.69
N GLY A 141 -17.83 10.65 -2.63
CA GLY A 141 -18.94 10.77 -3.57
C GLY A 141 -20.31 10.75 -2.91
N LEU A 142 -20.47 9.98 -1.83
CA LEU A 142 -21.67 9.96 -0.99
C LEU A 142 -21.84 11.27 -0.22
N LEU A 143 -20.80 11.73 0.48
CA LEU A 143 -20.85 12.93 1.32
C LEU A 143 -21.03 14.23 0.52
N THR A 144 -20.63 14.23 -0.76
CA THR A 144 -20.77 15.38 -1.67
C THR A 144 -21.96 15.26 -2.61
N ALA A 145 -22.77 14.20 -2.49
CA ALA A 145 -23.95 14.03 -3.32
C ALA A 145 -24.99 15.12 -3.00
N PRO A 146 -25.64 15.70 -4.02
CA PRO A 146 -26.62 16.78 -3.81
C PRO A 146 -27.89 16.29 -3.09
N ASP A 147 -28.20 15.01 -3.18
CA ASP A 147 -29.34 14.35 -2.55
C ASP A 147 -29.00 13.66 -1.22
N VAL A 148 -27.81 13.94 -0.65
CA VAL A 148 -27.38 13.31 0.60
C VAL A 148 -28.35 13.64 1.73
N ARG A 149 -28.78 12.61 2.45
CA ARG A 149 -29.67 12.70 3.61
C ARG A 149 -29.03 12.02 4.81
N THR A 150 -29.44 12.47 5.99
CA THR A 150 -28.92 11.95 7.27
C THR A 150 -30.06 11.71 8.24
N ALA A 151 -30.02 10.59 8.94
CA ALA A 151 -30.93 10.25 10.03
C ALA A 151 -30.10 9.76 11.21
N THR A 152 -30.48 10.17 12.41
CA THR A 152 -29.77 9.86 13.64
C THR A 152 -30.67 9.16 14.62
N GLY A 153 -30.09 8.32 15.47
CA GLY A 153 -30.80 7.62 16.53
C GLY A 153 -29.88 7.24 17.66
N THR A 154 -30.47 6.88 18.78
CA THR A 154 -29.76 6.46 19.98
C THR A 154 -29.91 4.96 20.18
N ALA A 155 -28.82 4.28 20.53
CA ALA A 155 -28.89 2.86 20.83
C ALA A 155 -29.69 2.63 22.13
N ALA A 156 -30.47 1.55 22.18
CA ALA A 156 -31.18 1.14 23.37
C ALA A 156 -30.21 0.78 24.51
N GLY A 157 -30.59 1.09 25.76
CA GLY A 157 -29.80 0.76 26.95
C GLY A 157 -28.79 1.84 27.34
N ALA A 158 -27.51 1.47 27.49
CA ALA A 158 -26.43 2.31 28.03
C ALA A 158 -26.03 3.52 27.15
N GLY A 159 -26.76 3.78 26.06
CA GLY A 159 -26.61 4.97 25.23
C GLY A 159 -25.73 4.77 23.98
N GLY A 160 -25.29 5.87 23.39
CA GLY A 160 -24.56 5.91 22.12
C GLY A 160 -25.43 6.44 20.97
N VAL A 161 -24.79 7.11 20.02
CA VAL A 161 -25.45 7.73 18.87
C VAL A 161 -25.01 7.02 17.60
N GLY A 162 -25.98 6.70 16.75
CA GLY A 162 -25.76 6.23 15.39
C GLY A 162 -26.32 7.25 14.40
N ALA A 163 -25.61 7.45 13.31
CA ALA A 163 -26.09 8.23 12.17
C ALA A 163 -25.98 7.38 10.91
N VAL A 164 -27.03 7.38 10.10
CA VAL A 164 -26.94 6.88 8.73
C VAL A 164 -26.97 8.05 7.76
N VAL A 165 -26.05 8.04 6.81
CA VAL A 165 -25.96 8.99 5.72
C VAL A 165 -26.17 8.23 4.43
N TRP A 166 -27.09 8.67 3.57
CA TRP A 166 -27.40 7.96 2.32
C TRP A 166 -27.68 8.91 1.16
N SER A 167 -27.53 8.38 -0.06
CA SER A 167 -27.92 9.03 -1.32
C SER A 167 -28.59 7.98 -2.19
N HIS A 168 -29.80 8.30 -2.67
CA HIS A 168 -30.54 7.42 -3.57
C HIS A 168 -29.93 7.45 -4.97
N ASP A 169 -29.46 8.61 -5.42
CA ASP A 169 -28.83 8.77 -6.74
C ASP A 169 -27.52 7.98 -6.83
N ARG A 170 -26.79 7.84 -5.72
CA ARG A 170 -25.58 7.01 -5.64
C ARG A 170 -25.88 5.55 -5.29
N GLY A 171 -27.09 5.24 -4.82
CA GLY A 171 -27.44 3.91 -4.30
C GLY A 171 -26.56 3.47 -3.13
N GLN A 172 -26.12 4.42 -2.30
CA GLN A 172 -25.11 4.21 -1.25
C GLN A 172 -25.58 4.73 0.10
N ALA A 173 -25.12 4.06 1.16
CA ALA A 173 -25.28 4.50 2.53
C ALA A 173 -24.02 4.21 3.35
N ALA A 174 -23.81 5.01 4.39
CA ALA A 174 -22.78 4.83 5.39
C ALA A 174 -23.37 5.03 6.78
N PHE A 175 -22.89 4.26 7.74
CA PHE A 175 -23.26 4.39 9.15
C PHE A 175 -22.07 4.91 9.96
N LEU A 176 -22.34 5.80 10.91
CA LEU A 176 -21.38 6.32 11.87
C LEU A 176 -21.88 5.98 13.28
N ALA A 177 -21.00 5.43 14.10
CA ALA A 177 -21.24 5.12 15.50
C ALA A 177 -20.37 5.99 16.40
N SER A 178 -20.94 6.46 17.51
CA SER A 178 -20.22 7.18 18.55
C SER A 178 -20.73 6.76 19.92
N GLY A 179 -19.81 6.25 20.76
CA GLY A 179 -20.10 5.92 22.15
C GLY A 179 -21.15 4.82 22.35
N MET A 180 -21.34 3.92 21.37
CA MET A 180 -22.15 2.72 21.60
C MET A 180 -21.40 1.76 22.53
N PRO A 181 -22.11 0.95 23.34
CA PRO A 181 -21.47 0.01 24.26
C PRO A 181 -20.53 -0.96 23.55
N THR A 182 -19.48 -1.41 24.22
CA THR A 182 -18.64 -2.49 23.68
C THR A 182 -19.47 -3.77 23.59
N PRO A 183 -19.54 -4.45 22.43
CA PRO A 183 -20.21 -5.74 22.32
C PRO A 183 -19.61 -6.77 23.30
N PRO A 184 -20.42 -7.67 23.87
CA PRO A 184 -19.91 -8.79 24.65
C PRO A 184 -18.85 -9.61 23.90
N ALA A 185 -17.95 -10.26 24.63
CA ALA A 185 -16.93 -11.11 24.03
C ALA A 185 -17.57 -12.19 23.14
N GLY A 186 -17.02 -12.36 21.93
CA GLY A 186 -17.55 -13.28 20.91
C GLY A 186 -18.73 -12.73 20.11
N THR A 187 -19.03 -11.43 20.22
CA THR A 187 -20.07 -10.74 19.45
C THR A 187 -19.53 -9.50 18.73
N THR A 188 -20.31 -8.95 17.80
CA THR A 188 -20.04 -7.74 17.01
C THR A 188 -21.35 -7.02 16.75
N TYR A 189 -21.31 -5.72 16.43
CA TYR A 189 -22.46 -5.09 15.80
C TYR A 189 -22.58 -5.56 14.35
N GLN A 190 -23.80 -5.82 13.91
CA GLN A 190 -24.13 -6.06 12.51
C GLN A 190 -25.21 -5.07 12.07
N LEU A 191 -24.98 -4.49 10.89
CA LEU A 191 -25.86 -3.54 10.26
C LEU A 191 -26.68 -4.25 9.20
N TRP A 192 -27.93 -3.83 9.06
CA TRP A 192 -28.90 -4.43 8.16
C TRP A 192 -29.62 -3.33 7.39
N PHE A 193 -29.85 -3.54 6.10
CA PHE A 193 -30.88 -2.81 5.38
C PHE A 193 -32.24 -3.39 5.72
N ASP A 194 -33.19 -2.52 6.06
CA ASP A 194 -34.58 -2.90 6.30
C ASP A 194 -35.36 -2.82 5.00
N ASP A 195 -35.55 -3.97 4.34
CA ASP A 195 -36.35 -4.09 3.12
C ASP A 195 -37.79 -4.48 3.53
N SER A 196 -38.57 -3.50 4.00
CA SER A 196 -39.99 -3.70 4.37
C SER A 196 -40.22 -4.74 5.47
N GLY A 197 -39.35 -4.76 6.48
CA GLY A 197 -39.35 -5.72 7.58
C GLY A 197 -38.41 -6.92 7.37
N THR A 198 -37.84 -7.09 6.17
CA THR A 198 -36.79 -8.09 5.92
C THR A 198 -35.42 -7.46 6.11
N MET A 199 -34.67 -7.95 7.10
CA MET A 199 -33.34 -7.42 7.41
C MET A 199 -32.27 -8.12 6.58
N ARG A 200 -31.67 -7.39 5.64
CA ARG A 200 -30.58 -7.85 4.77
C ARG A 200 -29.24 -7.35 5.28
N SER A 201 -28.27 -8.25 5.44
CA SER A 201 -26.95 -7.90 6.00
C SER A 201 -26.26 -6.81 5.16
N ALA A 202 -25.83 -5.75 5.83
CA ALA A 202 -25.19 -4.57 5.26
C ALA A 202 -23.74 -4.36 5.77
N GLY A 203 -23.29 -5.17 6.73
CA GLY A 203 -21.89 -5.23 7.14
C GLY A 203 -21.71 -5.33 8.66
N LEU A 204 -20.46 -5.46 9.08
CA LEU A 204 -20.08 -5.65 10.48
C LEU A 204 -19.32 -4.44 11.01
N LEU A 205 -19.62 -4.05 12.24
CA LEU A 205 -18.93 -3.00 12.96
C LEU A 205 -18.38 -3.57 14.28
N PRO A 206 -17.06 -3.83 14.38
CA PRO A 206 -16.48 -4.51 15.54
C PRO A 206 -16.55 -3.72 16.85
N SER A 207 -16.68 -2.40 16.78
CA SER A 207 -16.67 -1.47 17.91
C SER A 207 -17.89 -0.56 17.91
N GLY A 208 -18.23 -0.02 19.08
CA GLY A 208 -19.26 1.02 19.20
C GLY A 208 -18.81 2.43 18.76
N GLU A 209 -17.64 2.53 18.12
CA GLU A 209 -17.09 3.73 17.51
C GLU A 209 -16.60 3.41 16.10
N GLY A 210 -16.78 4.36 15.18
CA GLY A 210 -16.24 4.31 13.82
C GLY A 210 -17.29 4.56 12.75
N ALA A 211 -16.90 4.31 11.50
CA ALA A 211 -17.78 4.44 10.35
C ALA A 211 -17.68 3.21 9.44
N LEU A 212 -18.78 2.85 8.80
CA LEU A 212 -18.87 1.74 7.87
C LEU A 212 -19.68 2.17 6.65
N VAL A 213 -19.12 2.04 5.45
CA VAL A 213 -19.90 2.09 4.20
C VAL A 213 -20.68 0.79 4.09
N LEU A 214 -22.00 0.90 3.97
CA LEU A 214 -22.89 -0.25 3.93
C LEU A 214 -22.72 -1.02 2.61
N SER A 215 -22.71 -2.34 2.73
CA SER A 215 -22.54 -3.26 1.61
C SER A 215 -23.89 -3.66 1.03
N GLY A 216 -23.95 -3.72 -0.30
CA GLY A 216 -25.18 -4.03 -1.02
C GLY A 216 -25.96 -2.76 -1.37
N PRO A 217 -26.98 -2.91 -2.22
CA PRO A 217 -27.64 -1.76 -2.81
C PRO A 217 -28.78 -1.24 -1.92
N LEU A 218 -29.13 0.04 -2.08
CA LEU A 218 -30.17 0.71 -1.28
C LEU A 218 -31.60 0.32 -1.71
N ASP A 219 -31.74 -0.38 -2.83
CA ASP A 219 -32.92 -0.81 -3.59
C ASP A 219 -34.20 -1.09 -2.79
N GLY A 220 -34.94 -0.03 -2.43
CA GLY A 220 -36.20 -0.17 -1.68
C GLY A 220 -36.04 -0.41 -0.18
N ALA A 221 -34.81 -0.33 0.35
CA ALA A 221 -34.58 -0.29 1.78
C ALA A 221 -35.24 0.96 2.37
N THR A 222 -35.97 0.77 3.47
CA THR A 222 -36.69 1.82 4.19
C THR A 222 -35.90 2.34 5.40
N GLY A 223 -34.74 1.74 5.68
CA GLY A 223 -33.90 2.14 6.79
C GLY A 223 -32.73 1.20 7.05
N VAL A 224 -32.10 1.41 8.20
CA VAL A 224 -31.01 0.60 8.73
C VAL A 224 -31.33 0.11 10.13
N GLY A 225 -31.14 -1.18 10.36
CA GLY A 225 -31.16 -1.79 11.69
C GLY A 225 -29.76 -2.12 12.17
N VAL A 226 -29.55 -2.04 13.49
CA VAL A 226 -28.31 -2.47 14.14
C VAL A 226 -28.64 -3.50 15.20
N THR A 227 -27.96 -4.64 15.18
CA THR A 227 -28.12 -5.74 16.16
C THR A 227 -26.76 -6.16 16.72
N VAL A 228 -26.78 -6.90 17.82
CA VAL A 228 -25.59 -7.55 18.38
C VAL A 228 -25.60 -9.01 17.94
N GLU A 229 -24.60 -9.43 17.20
CA GLU A 229 -24.54 -10.74 16.55
C GLU A 229 -23.24 -11.46 16.90
N PRO A 230 -23.15 -12.80 16.76
CA PRO A 230 -21.88 -13.52 16.94
C PRO A 230 -20.76 -12.95 16.07
N THR A 231 -19.50 -13.10 16.51
CA THR A 231 -18.34 -12.73 15.68
C THR A 231 -18.41 -13.42 14.31
N GLY A 232 -18.32 -12.65 13.23
CA GLY A 232 -18.52 -13.11 11.85
C GLY A 232 -19.92 -12.82 11.29
N GLY A 233 -20.86 -12.38 12.15
CA GLY A 233 -22.22 -12.02 11.79
C GLY A 233 -23.17 -13.22 11.65
N SER A 234 -24.41 -12.90 11.33
CA SER A 234 -25.53 -13.82 11.11
C SER A 234 -26.11 -13.64 9.70
N THR A 235 -26.85 -14.65 9.24
CA THR A 235 -27.59 -14.57 7.96
C THR A 235 -28.89 -13.80 8.06
N HIS A 236 -29.45 -13.72 9.27
CA HIS A 236 -30.62 -12.95 9.66
C HIS A 236 -30.40 -12.48 11.11
N PRO A 237 -31.03 -11.38 11.56
CA PRO A 237 -30.91 -10.93 12.94
C PRO A 237 -31.22 -12.05 13.94
N SER A 238 -30.28 -12.33 14.85
CA SER A 238 -30.49 -13.30 15.94
C SER A 238 -30.92 -12.62 17.24
N THR A 239 -30.71 -11.31 17.36
CA THR A 239 -31.12 -10.50 18.51
C THR A 239 -32.08 -9.38 18.10
N ALA A 240 -32.78 -8.82 19.09
CA ALA A 240 -33.59 -7.64 18.87
C ALA A 240 -32.70 -6.44 18.43
N PRO A 241 -33.17 -5.58 17.52
CA PRO A 241 -32.42 -4.40 17.13
C PRO A 241 -32.13 -3.50 18.33
N VAL A 242 -30.87 -3.12 18.48
CA VAL A 242 -30.45 -2.09 19.44
C VAL A 242 -30.68 -0.69 18.89
N MET A 243 -30.85 -0.55 17.58
CA MET A 243 -31.15 0.71 16.91
C MET A 243 -31.88 0.45 15.58
N LEU A 244 -32.83 1.32 15.26
CA LEU A 244 -33.49 1.39 13.96
C LEU A 244 -33.48 2.84 13.47
N LEU A 245 -33.06 3.06 12.23
CA LEU A 245 -32.96 4.37 11.60
C LEU A 245 -33.73 4.33 10.28
N SER A 246 -34.75 5.15 10.12
CA SER A 246 -35.55 5.19 8.89
C SER A 246 -34.95 6.16 7.86
N PHE A 247 -35.03 5.78 6.59
CA PHE A 247 -34.80 6.71 5.48
C PHE A 247 -36.07 7.57 5.33
N THR A 248 -35.95 8.86 5.63
CA THR A 248 -37.04 9.83 5.60
C THR A 248 -36.74 10.96 4.63
#